data_AF-A0A9Q4CNZ8-F1
#
_entry.id   AF-A0A9Q4CNZ8-F1
#
_cell.length_a   1.000
_cell.length_b   1.000
_cell.length_c   1.000
_cell.angle_alpha   90.00
_cell.angle_beta   90.00
_cell.angle_gamma   90.00
#
_symmetry.space_group_name_H-M   'P 1'
#
loop_
_entity.id
_entity.type
_entity.pdbx_description
1 polymer ?
#
loop_
_entity_poly.entity_id
_entity_poly.type
_entity_poly.pdbx_seq_one_letter_code
_entity_poly.pdbx_strand_id
1 'polypeptide(L)'
;MKRGVFLSVIIALLAGCKETPPASPDGYYVIDAITVTYDNPKDNAPENSDPDKNVKAAIRDTMVSLKDTTFFYFEPDRVIVDNSGNRFDSEIRGNTFDLNDIQTTWTSPDNGQTVYLTTEKEGACGFFNCEMKMTLSRADHTSEKLAGMKAVSDARASSYEAYLETQRQYYKQHGFPPVSGDAIRMTKNISVTLPETMVVNLKKQEDGDYVRDIGGIHIESDDDNTEIYRFRDPLSDAEGRILLVKMPKYRWRFDEWLNQQKGIVYQEENGAIYYNRWGKPECTYFRYDHNERRYVIIVAETADQTMMRRMYSIARSAGKNPPSEVKSNK
;
A
#
# COMPACT_ATOMS: atom_id res chain seq x y z
N MET A 1 -40.37 12.97 70.06
CA MET A 1 -40.26 13.94 68.94
C MET A 1 -38.84 14.47 68.94
N LYS A 2 -37.96 14.00 68.06
CA LYS A 2 -37.68 14.44 66.67
C LYS A 2 -36.62 15.57 66.60
N ARG A 3 -35.52 15.22 65.91
CA ARG A 3 -34.65 16.04 65.04
C ARG A 3 -33.63 16.97 65.72
N GLY A 4 -32.37 17.05 65.29
CA GLY A 4 -31.72 16.40 64.16
C GLY A 4 -30.20 16.63 64.22
N VAL A 5 -29.45 15.57 63.96
CA VAL A 5 -28.00 15.59 63.74
C VAL A 5 -27.78 15.85 62.26
N PHE A 6 -27.19 17.00 61.91
CA PHE A 6 -26.67 17.25 60.56
C PHE A 6 -25.28 16.62 60.47
N LEU A 7 -25.24 15.36 60.01
CA LEU A 7 -23.99 14.73 59.55
C LEU A 7 -23.71 15.28 58.14
N SER A 8 -22.73 16.16 58.02
CA SER A 8 -22.17 16.53 56.72
C SER A 8 -21.38 15.35 56.17
N VAL A 9 -21.96 14.65 55.20
CA VAL A 9 -21.29 13.64 54.39
C VAL A 9 -20.42 14.39 53.39
N ILE A 10 -19.10 14.38 53.60
CA ILE A 10 -18.13 14.76 52.58
C ILE A 10 -18.11 13.60 51.58
N ILE A 11 -18.78 13.79 50.44
CA ILE A 11 -18.63 12.93 49.28
C ILE A 11 -17.25 13.24 48.69
N ALA A 12 -16.27 12.38 48.98
CA ALA A 12 -15.01 12.35 48.26
C ALA A 12 -15.31 11.96 46.80
N LEU A 13 -15.36 12.96 45.92
CA LEU A 13 -15.29 12.78 44.48
C LEU A 13 -13.91 12.20 44.17
N LEU A 14 -13.82 10.87 44.11
CA LEU A 14 -12.83 10.17 43.31
C LEU A 14 -13.17 10.44 41.84
N ALA A 15 -12.89 11.67 41.38
CA ALA A 15 -12.68 11.90 39.97
C ALA A 15 -11.45 11.08 39.62
N GLY A 16 -11.68 9.90 39.03
CA GLY A 16 -10.61 9.15 38.39
C GLY A 16 -9.91 10.12 37.46
N CYS A 17 -8.66 10.45 37.75
CA CYS A 17 -7.79 11.07 36.78
C CYS A 17 -7.92 10.20 35.54
N LYS A 18 -8.54 10.73 34.48
CA LYS A 18 -8.21 10.24 33.14
C LYS A 18 -6.72 10.52 33.04
N GLU A 19 -5.91 9.49 33.27
CA GLU A 19 -4.48 9.56 33.04
C GLU A 19 -4.34 10.12 31.63
N THR A 20 -3.85 11.36 31.53
CA THR A 20 -3.43 11.91 30.26
C THR A 20 -2.47 10.88 29.71
N PRO A 21 -2.73 10.30 28.51
CA PRO A 21 -1.85 9.31 27.95
C PRO A 21 -0.42 9.86 27.97
N PRO A 22 0.57 9.04 28.35
CA PRO A 22 1.95 9.49 28.42
C PRO A 22 2.32 10.13 27.08
N ALA A 23 3.11 11.22 27.13
CA ALA A 23 3.59 11.83 25.90
C ALA A 23 4.30 10.77 25.06
N SER A 24 4.00 10.74 23.76
CA SER A 24 4.68 9.85 22.82
C SER A 24 6.20 9.98 22.96
N PRO A 25 6.98 8.88 22.82
CA PRO A 25 8.42 8.95 22.74
C PRO A 25 8.87 9.94 21.64
N ASP A 26 10.09 10.46 21.75
CA ASP A 26 10.64 11.41 20.76
C ASP A 26 12.09 11.06 20.42
N GLY A 27 12.33 10.89 19.12
CA GLY A 27 13.65 10.58 18.55
C GLY A 27 13.77 9.17 18.01
N TYR A 28 15.02 8.75 17.78
CA TYR A 28 15.32 7.44 17.20
C TYR A 28 15.33 6.32 18.24
N TYR A 29 14.87 5.16 17.83
CA TYR A 29 14.89 3.93 18.61
C TYR A 29 15.33 2.76 17.74
N VAL A 30 16.11 1.85 18.32
CA VAL A 30 16.55 0.60 17.69
C VAL A 30 15.99 -0.58 18.48
N ILE A 31 15.68 -1.67 17.78
CA ILE A 31 15.11 -2.86 18.42
C ILE A 31 16.21 -3.67 19.09
N ASP A 32 16.14 -3.88 20.39
CA ASP A 32 17.09 -4.75 21.11
C ASP A 32 16.67 -6.22 21.05
N ALA A 33 15.37 -6.46 21.20
CA ALA A 33 14.81 -7.80 21.23
C ALA A 33 13.42 -7.84 20.60
N ILE A 34 13.13 -8.98 19.97
CA ILE A 34 11.80 -9.33 19.44
C ILE A 34 11.46 -10.70 20.01
N THR A 35 10.25 -10.85 20.52
CA THR A 35 9.70 -12.14 20.95
C THR A 35 8.42 -12.39 20.18
N VAL A 36 8.28 -13.61 19.64
CA VAL A 36 7.07 -14.05 18.93
C VAL A 36 6.49 -15.25 19.66
N THR A 37 5.25 -15.12 20.10
CA THR A 37 4.53 -16.16 20.83
C THR A 37 3.25 -16.53 20.10
N TYR A 38 3.13 -17.80 19.67
CA TYR A 38 1.90 -18.33 19.08
C TYR A 38 0.89 -18.70 20.16
N ASP A 39 -0.41 -18.62 19.84
CA ASP A 39 -1.47 -18.97 20.80
C ASP A 39 -1.44 -20.44 21.23
N ASN A 40 -1.11 -21.35 20.31
CA ASN A 40 -0.99 -22.77 20.62
C ASN A 40 0.41 -23.05 21.22
N PRO A 41 0.51 -23.47 22.49
CA PRO A 41 1.79 -23.65 23.17
C PRO A 41 2.74 -24.63 22.50
N LYS A 42 2.21 -25.63 21.76
CA LYS A 42 3.03 -26.60 21.03
C LYS A 42 3.86 -25.95 19.93
N ASP A 43 3.36 -24.87 19.36
CA ASP A 43 4.05 -24.11 18.31
C ASP A 43 5.18 -23.23 18.87
N ASN A 44 5.27 -23.09 20.20
CA ASN A 44 6.32 -22.34 20.89
C ASN A 44 7.50 -23.20 21.35
N ALA A 45 7.45 -24.51 21.15
CA ALA A 45 8.57 -25.38 21.45
C ALA A 45 9.78 -25.05 20.55
N PRO A 46 11.02 -25.15 21.06
CA PRO A 46 12.21 -25.04 20.24
C PRO A 46 12.32 -26.30 19.38
N GLU A 47 11.72 -26.27 18.20
CA GLU A 47 11.90 -27.30 17.18
C GLU A 47 12.87 -26.84 16.10
N ASN A 48 13.50 -27.80 15.44
CA ASN A 48 14.49 -27.57 14.37
C ASN A 48 14.07 -26.44 13.44
N SER A 49 14.96 -25.47 13.25
CA SER A 49 14.84 -24.31 12.35
C SER A 49 14.89 -24.68 10.86
N ASP A 50 14.53 -25.92 10.50
CA ASP A 50 14.43 -26.37 9.12
C ASP A 50 13.15 -25.78 8.51
N PRO A 51 13.24 -24.78 7.61
CA PRO A 51 12.08 -24.08 7.09
C PRO A 51 11.12 -24.99 6.32
N ASP A 52 11.64 -26.09 5.75
CA ASP A 52 10.86 -27.07 5.00
C ASP A 52 10.03 -27.98 5.92
N LYS A 53 10.35 -28.00 7.22
CA LYS A 53 9.67 -28.84 8.22
C LYS A 53 8.87 -28.06 9.24
N ASN A 54 9.20 -26.79 9.51
CA ASN A 54 8.47 -25.96 10.47
C ASN A 54 8.37 -24.48 10.03
N VAL A 55 7.31 -24.17 9.29
CA VAL A 55 7.01 -22.81 8.81
C VAL A 55 6.89 -21.78 9.94
N LYS A 56 6.34 -22.16 11.11
CA LYS A 56 6.17 -21.24 12.25
C LYS A 56 7.50 -20.86 12.90
N ALA A 57 8.46 -21.79 12.95
CA ALA A 57 9.82 -21.50 13.40
C ALA A 57 10.51 -20.53 12.42
N ALA A 58 10.41 -20.77 11.12
CA ALA A 58 10.98 -19.87 10.11
C ALA A 58 10.37 -18.46 10.14
N ILE A 59 9.06 -18.33 10.36
CA ILE A 59 8.39 -17.03 10.56
C ILE A 59 8.93 -16.35 11.81
N ARG A 60 9.05 -17.06 12.94
CA ARG A 60 9.61 -16.51 14.18
C ARG A 60 11.03 -15.99 13.94
N ASP A 61 11.89 -16.77 13.30
CA ASP A 61 13.28 -16.39 13.04
C ASP A 61 13.36 -15.16 12.12
N THR A 62 12.49 -15.11 11.09
CA THR A 62 12.37 -13.96 10.20
C THR A 62 11.97 -12.71 10.98
N MET A 63 10.93 -12.79 11.81
CA MET A 63 10.49 -11.66 12.64
C MET A 63 11.58 -11.23 13.63
N VAL A 64 12.29 -12.17 14.26
CA VAL A 64 13.40 -11.86 15.18
C VAL A 64 14.55 -11.16 14.47
N SER A 65 14.84 -11.53 13.22
CA SER A 65 15.90 -10.91 12.42
C SER A 65 15.63 -9.44 12.07
N LEU A 66 14.37 -8.98 12.16
CA LEU A 66 14.02 -7.57 11.90
C LEU A 66 14.77 -6.60 12.82
N LYS A 67 15.19 -7.06 14.01
CA LYS A 67 15.96 -6.25 14.97
C LYS A 67 17.29 -5.72 14.41
N ASP A 68 17.82 -6.36 13.38
CA ASP A 68 19.12 -6.05 12.78
C ASP A 68 18.99 -5.08 11.59
N THR A 69 17.77 -4.83 11.13
CA THR A 69 17.49 -4.05 9.91
C THR A 69 16.47 -2.94 10.09
N THR A 70 15.74 -2.93 11.21
CA THR A 70 14.63 -2.01 11.46
C THR A 70 14.96 -1.01 12.57
N PHE A 71 14.68 0.26 12.31
CA PHE A 71 14.70 1.32 13.33
C PHE A 71 13.44 2.18 13.24
N PHE A 72 13.14 2.86 14.35
CA PHE A 72 11.98 3.72 14.51
C PHE A 72 12.44 5.15 14.74
N TYR A 73 11.66 6.11 14.24
CA TYR A 73 11.73 7.51 14.61
C TYR A 73 10.34 7.94 15.09
N PHE A 74 10.24 8.21 16.39
CA PHE A 74 8.99 8.68 17.00
C PHE A 74 8.97 10.20 17.00
N GLU A 75 7.82 10.73 16.61
CA GLU A 75 7.37 12.10 16.79
C GLU A 75 6.14 12.10 17.73
N PRO A 76 5.70 13.27 18.24
CA PRO A 76 4.58 13.33 19.18
C PRO A 76 3.28 12.67 18.71
N ASP A 77 2.97 12.72 17.41
CA ASP A 77 1.72 12.27 16.79
C ASP A 77 1.94 11.26 15.65
N ARG A 78 3.18 10.82 15.41
CA ARG A 78 3.54 9.95 14.29
C ARG A 78 4.74 9.08 14.63
N VAL A 79 4.79 7.90 14.03
CA VAL A 79 6.00 7.06 14.01
C VAL A 79 6.40 6.77 12.58
N ILE A 80 7.70 6.88 12.30
CA ILE A 80 8.30 6.48 11.04
C ILE A 80 9.13 5.22 11.30
N VAL A 81 8.89 4.19 10.50
CA VAL A 81 9.62 2.92 10.58
C VAL A 81 10.41 2.77 9.29
N ASP A 82 11.72 2.52 9.42
CA ASP A 82 12.57 2.17 8.31
C ASP A 82 13.03 0.73 8.50
N ASN A 83 12.65 -0.13 7.56
CA ASN A 83 13.21 -1.45 7.41
C ASN A 83 14.08 -1.45 6.17
N SER A 84 15.36 -1.16 6.37
CA SER A 84 16.38 -1.43 5.37
C SER A 84 16.07 -0.74 4.02
N GLY A 85 15.64 0.52 4.09
CA GLY A 85 15.26 1.36 2.92
C GLY A 85 13.76 1.39 2.62
N ASN A 86 12.97 0.46 3.17
CA ASN A 86 11.52 0.52 3.11
C ASN A 86 11.00 1.36 4.28
N ARG A 87 10.56 2.57 3.97
CA ARG A 87 9.97 3.50 4.94
C ARG A 87 8.45 3.47 4.87
N PHE A 88 7.82 3.49 6.03
CA PHE A 88 6.40 3.76 6.18
C PHE A 88 6.17 4.56 7.46
N ASP A 89 5.14 5.38 7.46
CA ASP A 89 4.75 6.18 8.60
C ASP A 89 3.33 5.86 9.03
N SER A 90 3.04 6.08 10.32
CA SER A 90 1.77 5.77 10.94
C SER A 90 1.42 6.82 11.97
N GLU A 91 0.17 7.27 11.98
CA GLU A 91 -0.35 8.20 12.99
C GLU A 91 -0.42 7.51 14.35
N ILE A 92 0.02 8.20 15.40
CA ILE A 92 -0.14 7.74 16.77
C ILE A 92 -1.48 8.24 17.32
N ARG A 93 -2.31 7.30 17.77
CA ARG A 93 -3.63 7.56 18.36
C ARG A 93 -3.63 7.08 19.81
N GLY A 94 -3.36 8.00 20.74
CA GLY A 94 -3.16 7.64 22.14
C GLY A 94 -1.89 6.81 22.30
N ASN A 95 -2.02 5.55 22.71
CA ASN A 95 -0.89 4.62 22.86
C ASN A 95 -0.81 3.57 21.75
N THR A 96 -1.50 3.77 20.62
CA THR A 96 -1.50 2.83 19.49
C THR A 96 -1.09 3.51 18.18
N PHE A 97 -0.58 2.71 17.25
CA PHE A 97 -0.35 3.04 15.85
C PHE A 97 -0.40 1.75 15.02
N ASP A 98 -0.51 1.86 13.70
CA ASP A 98 -0.50 0.69 12.81
C ASP A 98 0.91 0.40 12.30
N LEU A 99 1.41 -0.81 12.55
CA LEU A 99 2.68 -1.32 12.05
C LEU A 99 2.40 -2.32 10.93
N ASN A 100 2.50 -1.91 9.66
CA ASN A 100 2.07 -2.71 8.50
C ASN A 100 0.63 -3.22 8.63
N ASP A 101 -0.32 -2.31 8.83
CA ASP A 101 -1.76 -2.59 8.99
C ASP A 101 -2.12 -3.46 10.21
N ILE A 102 -1.16 -3.69 11.12
CA ILE A 102 -1.38 -4.41 12.38
C ILE A 102 -1.33 -3.39 13.52
N GLN A 103 -2.45 -3.26 14.24
CA GLN A 103 -2.50 -2.37 15.40
C GLN A 103 -1.44 -2.78 16.42
N THR A 104 -0.65 -1.81 16.84
CA THR A 104 0.48 -1.99 17.76
C THR A 104 0.33 -1.01 18.91
N THR A 105 0.38 -1.53 20.13
CA THR A 105 0.37 -0.74 21.35
C THR A 105 1.80 -0.45 21.78
N TRP A 106 2.09 0.79 22.18
CA TRP A 106 3.36 1.18 22.75
C TRP A 106 3.23 1.58 24.22
N THR A 107 4.30 1.34 25.00
CA THR A 107 4.46 1.83 26.37
C THR A 107 5.90 2.26 26.61
N SER A 108 6.12 3.20 27.53
CA SER A 108 7.47 3.60 27.94
C SER A 108 7.48 3.96 29.43
N PRO A 109 7.91 3.04 30.31
CA PRO A 109 7.94 3.29 31.76
C PRO A 109 9.03 4.29 32.16
N ASP A 110 10.08 4.42 31.34
CA ASP A 110 11.31 5.14 31.66
C ASP A 110 11.40 6.50 30.95
N ASN A 111 10.27 7.20 30.79
CA ASN A 111 10.19 8.51 30.12
C ASN A 111 10.88 8.52 28.74
N GLY A 112 10.65 7.50 27.92
CA GLY A 112 11.18 7.41 26.56
C GLY A 112 12.59 6.82 26.46
N GLN A 113 13.22 6.32 27.52
CA GLN A 113 14.51 5.60 27.35
C GLN A 113 14.32 4.23 26.71
N THR A 114 13.32 3.49 27.20
CA THR A 114 12.92 2.19 26.68
C THR A 114 11.48 2.28 26.16
N VAL A 115 11.23 1.76 24.96
CA VAL A 115 9.88 1.64 24.41
C VAL A 115 9.56 0.17 24.20
N TYR A 116 8.41 -0.27 24.70
CA TYR A 116 7.91 -1.61 24.46
C TYR A 116 6.76 -1.55 23.46
N LEU A 117 6.84 -2.38 22.42
CA LEU A 117 5.78 -2.55 21.44
C LEU A 117 5.13 -3.92 21.61
N THR A 118 3.80 -3.99 21.49
CA THR A 118 3.04 -5.23 21.44
C THR A 118 2.04 -5.16 20.30
N THR A 119 2.11 -6.10 19.36
CA THR A 119 1.14 -6.19 18.26
C THR A 119 -0.14 -6.87 18.72
N GLU A 120 -1.25 -6.59 18.05
CA GLU A 120 -2.38 -7.50 18.07
C GLU A 120 -2.00 -8.88 17.54
N LYS A 121 -2.81 -9.89 17.89
CA LYS A 121 -2.51 -11.29 17.59
C LYS A 121 -2.75 -11.67 16.14
N GLU A 122 -3.74 -11.04 15.53
CA GLU A 122 -4.15 -11.30 14.16
C GLU A 122 -3.24 -10.53 13.19
N GLY A 123 -2.82 -11.17 12.10
CA GLY A 123 -1.99 -10.55 11.06
C GLY A 123 -0.49 -10.48 11.36
N ALA A 124 -0.06 -10.46 12.64
CA ALA A 124 1.36 -10.31 13.01
C ALA A 124 2.28 -11.43 12.48
N CYS A 125 1.78 -12.66 12.32
CA CYS A 125 2.51 -13.79 11.72
C CYS A 125 1.81 -14.34 10.46
N GLY A 126 1.19 -13.45 9.66
CA GLY A 126 0.44 -13.85 8.48
C GLY A 126 -0.82 -14.63 8.85
N PHE A 127 -0.91 -15.90 8.42
CA PHE A 127 -2.07 -16.75 8.67
C PHE A 127 -2.15 -17.34 10.10
N PHE A 128 -1.15 -17.10 10.94
CA PHE A 128 -1.09 -17.63 12.29
C PHE A 128 -1.31 -16.54 13.34
N ASN A 129 -2.18 -16.81 14.31
CA ASN A 129 -2.36 -15.94 15.46
C ASN A 129 -1.11 -15.99 16.36
N CYS A 130 -0.42 -14.87 16.47
CA CYS A 130 0.78 -14.73 17.28
C CYS A 130 0.85 -13.31 17.87
N GLU A 131 1.36 -13.20 19.09
CA GLU A 131 1.72 -11.90 19.67
C GLU A 131 3.20 -11.64 19.42
N MET A 132 3.51 -10.49 18.83
CA MET A 132 4.88 -10.00 18.70
C MET A 132 5.14 -8.88 19.71
N LYS A 133 6.19 -9.05 20.50
CA LYS A 133 6.67 -8.06 21.48
C LYS A 133 8.05 -7.58 21.08
N MET A 134 8.25 -6.26 21.05
CA MET A 134 9.54 -5.64 20.81
C MET A 134 9.97 -4.79 22.00
N THR A 135 11.27 -4.83 22.30
CA THR A 135 11.91 -3.87 23.22
C THR A 135 12.82 -2.99 22.40
N LEU A 136 12.62 -1.68 22.51
CA LEU A 136 13.40 -0.68 21.80
C LEU A 136 14.20 0.17 22.80
N SER A 137 15.47 0.42 22.49
CA SER A 137 16.28 1.41 23.19
C SER A 137 16.40 2.69 22.37
N ARG A 138 16.39 3.82 23.07
CA ARG A 138 16.68 5.11 22.45
C ARG A 138 18.08 5.09 21.82
N ALA A 139 18.17 5.59 20.61
CA ALA A 139 19.41 5.73 19.87
C ALA A 139 19.60 7.21 19.51
N ASP A 140 20.83 7.69 19.65
CA ASP A 140 21.22 9.01 19.16
C ASP A 140 22.15 8.88 17.94
N HIS A 141 22.65 10.02 17.47
CA HIS A 141 23.55 10.07 16.32
C HIS A 141 24.91 9.38 16.54
N THR A 142 25.25 9.01 17.78
CA THR A 142 26.48 8.29 18.12
C THR A 142 26.31 6.77 18.14
N SER A 143 25.08 6.25 18.05
CA SER A 143 24.80 4.82 18.02
C SER A 143 25.34 4.18 16.74
N GLU A 144 26.35 3.31 16.88
CA GLU A 144 26.92 2.52 15.76
C GLU A 144 25.85 1.66 15.08
N LYS A 145 24.94 1.08 15.87
CA LYS A 145 23.83 0.25 15.36
C LYS A 145 22.89 1.06 14.47
N LEU A 146 22.48 2.25 14.92
CA LEU A 146 21.64 3.15 14.12
C LEU A 146 22.37 3.62 12.86
N ALA A 147 23.66 3.99 12.99
CA ALA A 147 24.48 4.44 11.86
C ALA A 147 24.60 3.34 10.79
N GLY A 148 24.84 2.08 11.19
CA GLY A 148 24.89 0.94 10.29
C GLY A 148 23.56 0.69 9.56
N MET A 149 22.44 0.71 10.29
CA MET A 149 21.10 0.56 9.69
C MET A 149 20.79 1.68 8.70
N LYS A 150 21.09 2.94 9.04
CA LYS A 150 20.92 4.09 8.15
C LYS A 150 21.77 3.96 6.89
N ALA A 151 23.04 3.57 7.01
CA ALA A 151 23.91 3.37 5.85
C ALA A 151 23.36 2.32 4.87
N VAL A 152 22.81 1.21 5.38
CA VAL A 152 22.15 0.20 4.54
C VAL A 152 20.89 0.75 3.89
N SER A 153 20.06 1.48 4.65
CA SER A 153 18.85 2.13 4.14
C SER A 153 19.18 3.11 3.00
N ASP A 154 20.14 4.00 3.22
CA ASP A 154 20.54 5.02 2.24
C ASP A 154 21.18 4.40 0.99
N ALA A 155 22.00 3.35 1.14
CA ALA A 155 22.58 2.62 0.02
C ALA A 155 21.51 1.94 -0.85
N ARG A 156 20.49 1.33 -0.23
CA ARG A 156 19.37 0.70 -0.94
C ARG A 156 18.47 1.73 -1.62
N ALA A 157 18.14 2.82 -0.94
CA ALA A 157 17.37 3.91 -1.51
C ALA A 157 18.08 4.50 -2.74
N SER A 158 19.39 4.75 -2.62
CA SER A 158 20.21 5.26 -3.73
C SER A 158 20.29 4.28 -4.90
N SER A 159 20.47 2.99 -4.62
CA SER A 159 20.50 1.95 -5.66
C SER A 159 19.17 1.81 -6.38
N TYR A 160 18.07 1.92 -5.64
CA TYR A 160 16.73 1.86 -6.20
C TYR A 160 16.41 3.10 -7.04
N GLU A 161 16.78 4.30 -6.60
CA GLU A 161 16.63 5.52 -7.40
C GLU A 161 17.47 5.47 -8.68
N ALA A 162 18.71 4.98 -8.61
CA ALA A 162 19.52 4.75 -9.80
C ALA A 162 18.85 3.78 -10.77
N TYR A 163 18.25 2.70 -10.27
CA TYR A 163 17.45 1.79 -11.07
C TYR A 163 16.25 2.51 -11.72
N LEU A 164 15.46 3.27 -10.96
CA LEU A 164 14.34 4.04 -11.50
C LEU A 164 14.79 5.01 -12.60
N GLU A 165 15.95 5.64 -12.45
CA GLU A 165 16.50 6.51 -13.48
C GLU A 165 16.84 5.75 -14.77
N THR A 166 17.38 4.53 -14.70
CA THR A 166 17.56 3.69 -15.90
C THR A 166 16.24 3.41 -16.62
N GLN A 167 15.15 3.22 -15.86
CA GLN A 167 13.82 2.99 -16.41
C GLN A 167 13.28 4.26 -17.06
N ARG A 168 13.43 5.43 -16.41
CA ARG A 168 13.04 6.74 -16.98
C ARG A 168 13.73 6.99 -18.31
N GLN A 169 15.04 6.74 -18.38
CA GLN A 169 15.80 6.88 -19.63
C GLN A 169 15.32 5.92 -20.72
N TYR A 170 15.00 4.67 -20.37
CA TYR A 170 14.46 3.70 -21.32
C TYR A 170 13.16 4.19 -21.98
N TYR A 171 12.17 4.62 -21.18
CA TYR A 171 10.88 5.10 -21.70
C TYR A 171 11.04 6.40 -22.49
N LYS A 172 11.93 7.30 -22.05
CA LYS A 172 12.27 8.53 -22.78
C LYS A 172 12.88 8.25 -24.16
N GLN A 173 13.79 7.28 -24.26
CA GLN A 173 14.48 6.95 -25.52
C GLN A 173 13.58 6.21 -26.50
N HIS A 174 12.76 5.29 -26.01
CA HIS A 174 12.01 4.39 -26.90
C HIS A 174 10.58 4.86 -27.19
N GLY A 175 10.03 5.78 -26.38
CA GLY A 175 8.64 6.23 -26.51
C GLY A 175 7.64 5.07 -26.49
N PHE A 176 6.47 5.29 -27.09
CA PHE A 176 5.38 4.32 -27.09
C PHE A 176 4.96 4.00 -28.52
N PRO A 177 4.91 2.72 -28.91
CA PRO A 177 4.49 2.34 -30.26
C PRO A 177 3.01 2.70 -30.52
N PRO A 178 2.62 2.89 -31.79
CA PRO A 178 1.21 2.95 -32.15
C PRO A 178 0.51 1.62 -31.84
N VAL A 179 -0.79 1.67 -31.56
CA VAL A 179 -1.62 0.48 -31.35
C VAL A 179 -2.43 0.22 -32.61
N SER A 180 -2.31 -0.99 -33.14
CA SER A 180 -3.16 -1.49 -34.22
C SER A 180 -4.17 -2.49 -33.66
N GLY A 181 -5.41 -2.44 -34.17
CA GLY A 181 -6.48 -3.35 -33.78
C GLY A 181 -7.84 -2.64 -33.75
N ASP A 182 -8.78 -3.21 -33.00
CA ASP A 182 -10.17 -2.74 -32.97
C ASP A 182 -10.37 -1.66 -31.91
N ALA A 183 -11.08 -0.60 -32.29
CA ALA A 183 -11.55 0.42 -31.34
C ALA A 183 -12.80 -0.08 -30.61
N ILE A 184 -12.63 -0.51 -29.37
CA ILE A 184 -13.72 -0.98 -28.52
C ILE A 184 -14.32 0.21 -27.77
N ARG A 185 -15.62 0.44 -27.99
CA ARG A 185 -16.35 1.53 -27.34
C ARG A 185 -16.57 1.21 -25.86
N MET A 186 -16.07 2.08 -24.98
CA MET A 186 -16.22 1.96 -23.52
C MET A 186 -17.37 2.82 -22.98
N THR A 187 -17.53 4.02 -23.55
CA THR A 187 -18.64 4.94 -23.25
C THR A 187 -19.14 5.58 -24.54
N LYS A 188 -20.13 6.49 -24.44
CA LYS A 188 -20.61 7.28 -25.58
C LYS A 188 -19.50 8.09 -26.25
N ASN A 189 -18.49 8.54 -25.52
CA ASN A 189 -17.44 9.38 -26.05
C ASN A 189 -16.04 8.77 -25.99
N ILE A 190 -15.84 7.61 -25.37
CA ILE A 190 -14.50 7.03 -25.18
C ILE A 190 -14.45 5.62 -25.78
N SER A 191 -13.40 5.38 -26.57
CA SER A 191 -12.99 4.06 -27.07
C SER A 191 -11.57 3.75 -26.67
N VAL A 192 -11.25 2.47 -26.57
CA VAL A 192 -9.90 1.94 -26.35
C VAL A 192 -9.56 1.03 -27.51
N THR A 193 -8.41 1.23 -28.14
CA THR A 193 -7.92 0.35 -29.19
C THR A 193 -7.20 -0.85 -28.58
N LEU A 194 -7.64 -2.06 -28.94
CA LEU A 194 -7.02 -3.32 -28.51
C LEU A 194 -6.54 -4.12 -29.73
N PRO A 195 -5.36 -4.74 -29.69
CA PRO A 195 -4.96 -5.72 -30.69
C PRO A 195 -6.00 -6.85 -30.81
N GLU A 196 -6.24 -7.35 -32.02
CA GLU A 196 -7.23 -8.41 -32.29
C GLU A 196 -7.09 -9.62 -31.35
N THR A 197 -5.84 -10.01 -31.07
CA THR A 197 -5.51 -11.12 -30.16
C THR A 197 -5.96 -10.89 -28.71
N MET A 198 -6.05 -9.64 -28.28
CA MET A 198 -6.53 -9.24 -26.94
C MET A 198 -8.04 -8.99 -26.93
N VAL A 199 -8.62 -8.53 -28.05
CA VAL A 199 -10.08 -8.33 -28.20
C VAL A 199 -10.83 -9.63 -27.96
N VAL A 200 -10.35 -10.74 -28.54
CA VAL A 200 -10.95 -12.08 -28.35
C VAL A 200 -11.00 -12.50 -26.87
N ASN A 201 -10.08 -11.98 -26.06
CA ASN A 201 -9.98 -12.27 -24.63
C ASN A 201 -10.57 -11.15 -23.75
N LEU A 202 -11.15 -10.10 -24.34
CA LEU A 202 -11.81 -9.05 -23.59
C LEU A 202 -13.11 -9.61 -22.99
N LYS A 203 -13.16 -9.72 -21.67
CA LYS A 203 -14.32 -10.25 -20.96
C LYS A 203 -14.73 -9.31 -19.84
N LYS A 204 -16.03 -9.07 -19.72
CA LYS A 204 -16.57 -8.45 -18.50
C LYS A 204 -16.34 -9.42 -17.35
N GLN A 205 -15.79 -8.92 -16.25
CA GLN A 205 -15.68 -9.67 -15.02
C GLN A 205 -17.03 -9.60 -14.31
N GLU A 206 -17.74 -10.73 -14.28
CA GLU A 206 -19.07 -10.82 -13.64
C GLU A 206 -18.96 -11.28 -12.17
N ASP A 207 -17.90 -12.01 -11.82
CA ASP A 207 -17.69 -12.59 -10.48
C ASP A 207 -16.25 -12.40 -9.96
N GLY A 208 -16.09 -12.50 -8.63
CA GLY A 208 -14.82 -12.60 -7.91
C GLY A 208 -14.33 -11.31 -7.28
N ASP A 209 -13.52 -11.43 -6.22
CA ASP A 209 -13.02 -10.30 -5.43
C ASP A 209 -12.01 -9.47 -6.24
N TYR A 210 -12.47 -8.38 -6.85
CA TYR A 210 -11.57 -7.33 -7.31
C TYR A 210 -11.78 -6.10 -6.45
N VAL A 211 -10.76 -5.76 -5.68
CA VAL A 211 -10.71 -4.54 -4.88
C VAL A 211 -9.44 -3.79 -5.24
N ARG A 212 -9.58 -2.49 -5.51
CA ARG A 212 -8.44 -1.66 -5.86
C ARG A 212 -8.62 -0.21 -5.47
N ASP A 213 -7.59 0.34 -4.82
CA ASP A 213 -7.46 1.77 -4.59
C ASP A 213 -6.60 2.44 -5.67
N ILE A 214 -7.22 3.34 -6.43
CA ILE A 214 -6.52 4.12 -7.46
C ILE A 214 -7.09 5.54 -7.58
N GLY A 215 -6.21 6.53 -7.65
CA GLY A 215 -6.62 7.94 -7.76
C GLY A 215 -7.44 8.43 -6.56
N GLY A 216 -7.24 7.84 -5.37
CA GLY A 216 -8.03 8.12 -4.17
C GLY A 216 -9.44 7.53 -4.16
N ILE A 217 -9.69 6.53 -5.01
CA ILE A 217 -10.99 5.88 -5.16
C ILE A 217 -10.84 4.40 -4.89
N HIS A 218 -11.76 3.89 -4.07
CA HIS A 218 -11.97 2.48 -3.85
C HIS A 218 -12.85 1.91 -4.96
N ILE A 219 -12.33 0.93 -5.70
CA ILE A 219 -13.02 0.27 -6.81
C ILE A 219 -13.22 -1.19 -6.43
N GLU A 220 -14.48 -1.59 -6.37
CA GLU A 220 -14.88 -2.96 -6.06
C GLU A 220 -15.75 -3.53 -7.19
N SER A 221 -15.64 -4.83 -7.43
CA SER A 221 -16.39 -5.53 -8.49
C SER A 221 -17.89 -5.65 -8.23
N ASP A 222 -18.33 -5.54 -6.98
CA ASP A 222 -19.72 -5.62 -6.54
C ASP A 222 -20.42 -4.25 -6.45
N ASP A 223 -19.72 -3.14 -6.68
CA ASP A 223 -20.32 -1.80 -6.77
C ASP A 223 -21.08 -1.63 -8.09
N ASP A 224 -22.38 -1.33 -7.99
CA ASP A 224 -23.27 -1.00 -9.12
C ASP A 224 -22.76 0.15 -10.02
N ASN A 225 -21.84 0.98 -9.52
CA ASN A 225 -21.23 2.08 -10.26
C ASN A 225 -19.98 1.69 -11.03
N THR A 226 -19.54 0.42 -10.92
CA THR A 226 -18.29 -0.09 -11.47
C THR A 226 -18.56 -1.19 -12.50
N GLU A 227 -17.88 -1.12 -13.65
CA GLU A 227 -17.80 -2.24 -14.58
C GLU A 227 -16.34 -2.54 -14.89
N ILE A 228 -15.95 -3.81 -14.83
CA ILE A 228 -14.56 -4.24 -15.01
C ILE A 228 -14.49 -5.16 -16.22
N TYR A 229 -13.59 -4.83 -17.15
CA TYR A 229 -13.26 -5.68 -18.28
C TYR A 229 -11.81 -6.11 -18.18
N ARG A 230 -11.54 -7.42 -18.28
CA ARG A 230 -10.19 -7.96 -18.33
C ARG A 230 -9.79 -8.25 -19.76
N PHE A 231 -8.55 -7.96 -20.11
CA PHE A 231 -7.93 -8.41 -21.36
C PHE A 231 -6.54 -8.95 -21.05
N ARG A 232 -6.11 -9.95 -21.83
CA ARG A 232 -4.81 -10.61 -21.67
C ARG A 232 -4.14 -10.72 -23.02
N ASP A 233 -2.84 -10.52 -23.04
CA ASP A 233 -2.02 -10.88 -24.20
C ASP A 233 -1.86 -12.41 -24.26
N PRO A 234 -2.29 -13.12 -25.31
CA PRO A 234 -2.15 -14.58 -25.33
C PRO A 234 -0.71 -15.06 -25.49
N LEU A 235 0.21 -14.17 -25.86
CA LEU A 235 1.64 -14.48 -26.08
C LEU A 235 2.51 -14.15 -24.86
N SER A 236 1.94 -13.56 -23.81
CA SER A 236 2.63 -13.26 -22.56
C SER A 236 1.70 -13.42 -21.35
N ASP A 237 2.23 -13.30 -20.14
CA ASP A 237 1.41 -13.25 -18.93
C ASP A 237 0.93 -11.83 -18.60
N ALA A 238 1.05 -10.89 -19.53
CA ALA A 238 0.57 -9.52 -19.33
C ALA A 238 -0.96 -9.47 -19.33
N GLU A 239 -1.50 -8.91 -18.25
CA GLU A 239 -2.93 -8.72 -18.06
C GLU A 239 -3.23 -7.23 -17.86
N GLY A 240 -4.31 -6.78 -18.49
CA GLY A 240 -4.86 -5.44 -18.32
C GLY A 240 -6.31 -5.48 -17.89
N ARG A 241 -6.74 -4.39 -17.26
CA ARG A 241 -8.11 -4.14 -16.85
C ARG A 241 -8.57 -2.79 -17.37
N ILE A 242 -9.81 -2.72 -17.83
CA ILE A 242 -10.52 -1.49 -18.12
C ILE A 242 -11.62 -1.36 -17.07
N LEU A 243 -11.56 -0.30 -16.27
CA LEU A 243 -12.45 0.02 -15.18
C LEU A 243 -13.33 1.19 -15.62
N LEU A 244 -14.64 0.97 -15.65
CA LEU A 244 -15.65 2.00 -15.89
C LEU A 244 -16.28 2.39 -14.56
N VAL A 245 -15.95 3.59 -14.06
CA VAL A 245 -16.38 4.00 -12.71
C VAL A 245 -17.24 5.26 -12.80
N LYS A 246 -18.51 5.14 -12.42
CA LYS A 246 -19.47 6.27 -12.45
C LYS A 246 -19.29 7.16 -11.23
N MET A 247 -18.72 8.35 -11.42
CA MET A 247 -18.52 9.30 -10.33
C MET A 247 -18.21 10.73 -10.79
N PRO A 248 -18.25 11.73 -9.88
CA PRO A 248 -17.86 13.09 -10.20
C PRO A 248 -16.36 13.24 -10.49
N LYS A 249 -16.02 14.07 -11.48
CA LYS A 249 -14.63 14.31 -11.90
C LYS A 249 -13.70 14.71 -10.74
N TYR A 250 -14.15 15.58 -9.84
CA TYR A 250 -13.34 16.14 -8.76
C TYR A 250 -12.88 15.14 -7.69
N ARG A 251 -13.41 13.92 -7.67
CA ARG A 251 -12.97 12.88 -6.71
C ARG A 251 -11.66 12.19 -7.11
N TRP A 252 -11.25 12.31 -8.37
CA TRP A 252 -10.01 11.71 -8.85
C TRP A 252 -8.80 12.55 -8.42
N ARG A 253 -7.95 12.00 -7.55
CA ARG A 253 -6.74 12.60 -7.01
C ARG A 253 -5.50 11.87 -7.54
N PHE A 254 -5.28 11.96 -8.85
CA PHE A 254 -4.24 11.21 -9.55
C PHE A 254 -2.84 11.42 -8.96
N ASP A 255 -2.40 12.67 -8.93
CA ASP A 255 -1.02 13.01 -8.57
C ASP A 255 -0.71 12.64 -7.12
N GLU A 256 -1.67 12.88 -6.22
CA GLU A 256 -1.52 12.52 -4.81
C GLU A 256 -1.41 11.01 -4.60
N TRP A 257 -2.26 10.23 -5.26
CA TRP A 257 -2.20 8.77 -5.20
C TRP A 257 -0.93 8.24 -5.89
N LEU A 258 -0.50 8.84 -7.00
CA LEU A 258 0.69 8.43 -7.74
C LEU A 258 1.97 8.68 -6.92
N ASN A 259 2.00 9.73 -6.10
CA ASN A 259 3.10 10.03 -5.17
C ASN A 259 3.24 9.02 -4.02
N GLN A 260 2.23 8.17 -3.79
CA GLN A 260 2.29 7.09 -2.79
C GLN A 260 2.92 5.81 -3.34
N GLN A 261 3.25 5.76 -4.64
CA GLN A 261 3.84 4.58 -5.28
C GLN A 261 5.35 4.51 -5.02
N LYS A 262 5.95 3.32 -5.16
CA LYS A 262 7.38 3.12 -4.87
C LYS A 262 8.30 3.88 -5.82
N GLY A 263 7.87 4.17 -7.04
CA GLY A 263 8.65 5.02 -7.94
C GLY A 263 7.98 5.27 -9.28
N ILE A 264 8.03 6.51 -9.76
CA ILE A 264 7.44 6.91 -11.04
C ILE A 264 8.54 6.94 -12.10
N VAL A 265 8.30 6.28 -13.24
CA VAL A 265 9.28 6.17 -14.33
C VAL A 265 8.81 6.80 -15.64
N TYR A 266 7.52 7.06 -15.78
CA TYR A 266 6.95 7.91 -16.81
C TYR A 266 5.64 8.51 -16.31
N GLN A 267 5.36 9.77 -16.63
CA GLN A 267 4.10 10.44 -16.28
C GLN A 267 3.70 11.44 -17.37
N GLU A 268 2.41 11.48 -17.66
CA GLU A 268 1.75 12.52 -18.45
C GLU A 268 0.41 12.89 -17.80
N GLU A 269 -0.29 13.87 -18.35
CA GLU A 269 -1.51 14.46 -17.75
C GLU A 269 -2.54 13.42 -17.29
N ASN A 270 -2.69 12.32 -18.04
CA ASN A 270 -3.75 11.35 -17.82
C ASN A 270 -3.23 9.93 -17.58
N GLY A 271 -1.92 9.75 -17.31
CA GLY A 271 -1.38 8.41 -17.12
C GLY A 271 0.07 8.38 -16.65
N ALA A 272 0.48 7.21 -16.20
CA ALA A 272 1.82 6.97 -15.69
C ALA A 272 2.24 5.52 -15.84
N ILE A 273 3.56 5.31 -15.84
CA ILE A 273 4.20 4.02 -15.60
C ILE A 273 5.02 4.18 -14.32
N TYR A 274 4.82 3.26 -13.38
CA TYR A 274 5.38 3.34 -12.03
C TYR A 274 5.56 1.94 -11.43
N TYR A 275 6.29 1.87 -10.33
CA TYR A 275 6.36 0.71 -9.46
C TYR A 275 5.34 0.93 -8.35
N ASN A 276 4.33 0.06 -8.25
CA ASN A 276 3.26 0.20 -7.28
C ASN A 276 3.77 0.04 -5.83
N ARG A 277 2.90 0.17 -4.82
CA ARG A 277 3.28 0.05 -3.40
C ARG A 277 4.05 -1.23 -3.04
N TRP A 278 3.87 -2.30 -3.81
CA TRP A 278 4.57 -3.58 -3.63
C TRP A 278 5.83 -3.72 -4.49
N GLY A 279 6.24 -2.66 -5.19
CA GLY A 279 7.41 -2.65 -6.06
C GLY A 279 7.22 -3.40 -7.38
N LYS A 280 5.98 -3.67 -7.81
CA LYS A 280 5.71 -4.29 -9.12
C LYS A 280 5.50 -3.23 -10.19
N PRO A 281 6.05 -3.40 -11.41
CA PRO A 281 5.83 -2.47 -12.50
C PRO A 281 4.38 -2.50 -12.96
N GLU A 282 3.82 -1.31 -13.11
CA GLU A 282 2.43 -1.09 -13.47
C GLU A 282 2.30 0.17 -14.31
N CYS A 283 1.26 0.21 -15.12
CA CYS A 283 0.86 1.44 -15.77
C CYS A 283 -0.63 1.71 -15.59
N THR A 284 -0.98 2.98 -15.61
CA THR A 284 -2.37 3.41 -15.65
C THR A 284 -2.58 4.57 -16.61
N TYR A 285 -3.74 4.61 -17.24
CA TYR A 285 -4.21 5.75 -18.02
C TYR A 285 -5.69 5.96 -17.77
N PHE A 286 -6.17 7.19 -17.70
CA PHE A 286 -7.57 7.49 -17.45
C PHE A 286 -8.15 8.55 -18.39
N ARG A 287 -9.45 8.48 -18.63
CA ARG A 287 -10.24 9.52 -19.30
C ARG A 287 -11.58 9.67 -18.59
N TYR A 288 -12.16 10.86 -18.69
CA TYR A 288 -13.47 11.15 -18.11
C TYR A 288 -14.50 11.45 -19.20
N ASP A 289 -15.59 10.70 -19.23
CA ASP A 289 -16.77 11.02 -20.03
C ASP A 289 -17.68 11.95 -19.24
N HIS A 290 -17.73 13.21 -19.65
CA HIS A 290 -18.58 14.22 -19.02
C HIS A 290 -20.09 13.92 -19.18
N ASN A 291 -20.51 13.26 -20.25
CA ASN A 291 -21.93 12.98 -20.51
C ASN A 291 -22.46 11.87 -19.61
N GLU A 292 -21.64 10.84 -19.38
CA GLU A 292 -22.00 9.68 -18.55
C GLU A 292 -21.54 9.83 -17.10
N ARG A 293 -20.78 10.90 -16.80
CA ARG A 293 -20.11 11.12 -15.51
C ARG A 293 -19.32 9.89 -15.08
N ARG A 294 -18.50 9.38 -16.00
CA ARG A 294 -17.87 8.07 -15.88
C ARG A 294 -16.40 8.15 -16.24
N TYR A 295 -15.55 7.61 -15.38
CA TYR A 295 -14.15 7.40 -15.67
C TYR A 295 -13.98 6.11 -16.48
N VAL A 296 -13.08 6.14 -17.46
CA VAL A 296 -12.49 4.98 -18.10
C VAL A 296 -11.04 4.93 -17.63
N ILE A 297 -10.71 4.00 -16.74
CA ILE A 297 -9.38 3.83 -16.17
C ILE A 297 -8.84 2.50 -16.68
N ILE A 298 -7.65 2.52 -17.26
CA ILE A 298 -6.99 1.33 -17.75
C ILE A 298 -5.80 1.09 -16.86
N VAL A 299 -5.62 -0.14 -16.40
CA VAL A 299 -4.48 -0.56 -15.58
C VAL A 299 -3.90 -1.83 -16.16
N ALA A 300 -2.58 -1.92 -16.20
CA ALA A 300 -1.90 -3.14 -16.63
C ALA A 300 -0.62 -3.36 -15.83
N GLU A 301 -0.35 -4.63 -15.52
CA GLU A 301 0.82 -5.07 -14.77
C GLU A 301 1.64 -6.06 -15.62
N THR A 302 2.94 -5.84 -15.72
CA THR A 302 3.87 -6.79 -16.33
C THR A 302 5.32 -6.46 -15.93
N ALA A 303 6.13 -7.49 -15.70
CA ALA A 303 7.55 -7.32 -15.43
C ALA A 303 8.38 -7.06 -16.70
N ASP A 304 7.85 -7.37 -17.89
CA ASP A 304 8.53 -7.14 -19.17
C ASP A 304 8.36 -5.67 -19.58
N GLN A 305 9.48 -4.95 -19.63
CA GLN A 305 9.52 -3.53 -19.97
C GLN A 305 9.03 -3.21 -21.40
N THR A 306 9.29 -4.09 -22.36
CA THR A 306 8.81 -3.94 -23.75
C THR A 306 7.30 -4.18 -23.81
N MET A 307 6.81 -5.17 -23.06
CA MET A 307 5.38 -5.40 -22.95
C MET A 307 4.69 -4.25 -22.21
N MET A 308 5.28 -3.70 -21.16
CA MET A 308 4.76 -2.54 -20.44
C MET A 308 4.57 -1.33 -21.38
N ARG A 309 5.52 -1.08 -22.29
CA ARG A 309 5.35 -0.05 -23.34
C ARG A 309 4.13 -0.30 -24.22
N ARG A 310 3.88 -1.56 -24.61
CA ARG A 310 2.70 -1.93 -25.42
C ARG A 310 1.41 -1.79 -24.63
N MET A 311 1.38 -2.27 -23.38
CA MET A 311 0.23 -2.13 -22.49
C MET A 311 -0.09 -0.66 -22.21
N TYR A 312 0.92 0.17 -21.99
CA TYR A 312 0.72 1.61 -21.84
C TYR A 312 0.24 2.26 -23.13
N SER A 313 0.71 1.79 -24.30
CA SER A 313 0.23 2.26 -25.61
C SER A 313 -1.27 1.96 -25.79
N ILE A 314 -1.70 0.77 -25.40
CA ILE A 314 -3.12 0.39 -25.35
C ILE A 314 -3.88 1.31 -24.39
N ALA A 315 -3.36 1.53 -23.18
CA ALA A 315 -4.00 2.38 -22.19
C ALA A 315 -4.19 3.83 -22.70
N ARG A 316 -3.13 4.45 -23.24
CA ARG A 316 -3.18 5.81 -23.81
C ARG A 316 -4.01 5.94 -25.08
N SER A 317 -4.40 4.82 -25.71
CA SER A 317 -5.32 4.83 -26.86
C SER A 317 -6.74 5.24 -26.47
N ALA A 318 -7.04 5.27 -25.15
CA ALA A 318 -8.27 5.83 -24.61
C ALA A 318 -8.48 7.27 -25.11
N GLY A 319 -9.30 7.38 -26.14
CA GLY A 319 -9.46 8.57 -26.94
C GLY A 319 -10.92 8.85 -27.24
N LYS A 320 -11.18 10.04 -27.80
CA LYS A 320 -12.52 10.37 -28.27
C LYS A 320 -12.94 9.36 -29.33
N ASN A 321 -14.16 8.84 -29.21
CA ASN A 321 -14.76 8.01 -30.24
C ASN A 321 -14.67 8.73 -31.60
N PRO A 322 -14.30 8.03 -32.69
CA PRO A 322 -14.42 8.60 -34.03
C PRO A 322 -15.89 9.01 -34.26
N PRO A 323 -16.14 10.09 -35.02
CA PRO A 323 -17.51 10.49 -35.34
C PRO A 323 -18.23 9.29 -35.96
N SER A 324 -19.44 9.02 -35.49
CA SER A 324 -20.28 7.96 -36.03
C SER A 324 -20.42 8.18 -37.54
N GLU A 325 -19.95 7.22 -38.33
CA GLU A 325 -20.23 7.22 -39.77
C GLU A 325 -21.75 7.29 -39.94
N VAL A 326 -22.21 8.42 -40.46
CA VAL A 326 -23.58 8.54 -40.95
C VAL A 326 -23.64 7.53 -42.09
N LYS A 327 -24.25 6.38 -41.85
CA LYS A 327 -24.63 5.46 -42.92
C LYS A 327 -25.52 6.25 -43.88
N SER A 328 -24.92 6.76 -44.95
CA SER A 328 -25.64 7.29 -46.08
C SER A 328 -26.30 6.10 -46.75
N ASN A 329 -27.53 5.80 -46.36
CA ASN A 329 -28.40 4.96 -47.15
C ASN A 329 -28.55 5.63 -48.52
N LYS A 330 -27.96 5.01 -49.55
CA LYS A 330 -28.37 5.19 -50.94
C LYS A 330 -29.17 3.98 -51.35
#